data_AF-A0A9W9VVR0-F1
#
_entry.id   AF-A0A9W9VVR0-F1
#
_cell.length_a   1.000
_cell.length_b   1.000
_cell.length_c   1.000
_cell.angle_alpha   90.00
_cell.angle_beta   90.00
_cell.angle_gamma   90.00
#
_symmetry.space_group_name_H-M   'P 1'
#
loop_
_entity.id
_entity.type
_entity.pdbx_description
1 polymer ?
#
loop_
_entity_poly.entity_id
_entity_poly.type
_entity_poly.pdbx_seq_one_letter_code
_entity_poly.pdbx_strand_id
1 'polypeptide(L)'
;MTTSGQPYEKGKSLRLLSTEDVENIRIQPGESKLIGFCGSATLALGIEGMLDLHSSDENRITSLYWNGPEDRVDNQFHVSSTDHEHFTVTASVPPEEGVLGDISVDVRSISES
;
A
#
# COMPACT_ATOMS: atom_id res chain seq x y z
N MET A 1 11.70 -14.08 -2.39
CA MET A 1 11.50 -12.68 -1.99
C MET A 1 11.17 -12.68 -0.52
N THR A 2 11.86 -11.85 0.27
CA THR A 2 11.65 -11.79 1.72
C THR A 2 10.97 -10.46 2.02
N THR A 3 9.66 -10.49 2.22
CA THR A 3 8.91 -9.29 2.62
C THR A 3 9.33 -8.86 4.02
N SER A 4 9.32 -7.55 4.25
CA SER A 4 9.76 -6.96 5.52
C SER A 4 8.92 -5.76 5.92
N GLY A 5 8.78 -5.60 7.24
CA GLY A 5 7.94 -4.57 7.84
C GLY A 5 6.62 -5.11 8.36
N GLN A 6 6.05 -4.41 9.35
CA GLN A 6 4.80 -4.82 10.00
C GLN A 6 3.71 -3.76 9.75
N PRO A 7 2.51 -4.16 9.30
CA PRO A 7 1.41 -3.23 9.16
C PRO A 7 0.92 -2.76 10.53
N TYR A 8 0.52 -1.50 10.61
CA TYR A 8 -0.06 -0.92 11.81
C TYR A 8 -1.08 0.17 11.46
N GLU A 9 -2.03 0.39 12.36
CA GLU A 9 -2.94 1.53 12.32
C GLU A 9 -2.34 2.68 13.13
N LYS A 10 -2.29 3.87 12.51
CA LYS A 10 -1.85 5.10 13.17
C LYS A 10 -3.03 5.76 13.86
N GLY A 11 -3.14 5.55 15.18
CA GLY A 11 -4.14 6.19 16.03
C GLY A 11 -3.52 6.98 17.19
N LYS A 12 -4.29 7.18 18.26
CA LYS A 12 -3.76 7.70 19.55
C LYS A 12 -2.69 6.78 20.15
N SER A 13 -2.78 5.49 19.85
CA SER A 13 -1.79 4.46 20.17
C SER A 13 -1.50 3.67 18.91
N LEU A 14 -0.25 3.24 18.74
CA LEU A 14 0.12 2.31 17.67
C LEU A 14 -0.55 0.96 17.92
N ARG A 15 -1.29 0.48 16.93
CA ARG A 15 -1.87 -0.87 16.93
C ARG A 15 -1.26 -1.64 15.77
N LEU A 16 -0.52 -2.70 16.08
CA LEU A 16 -0.07 -3.65 15.07
C LEU A 16 -1.28 -4.37 14.47
N LEU A 17 -1.28 -4.52 13.15
CA LEU A 17 -2.30 -5.25 12.41
C LEU A 17 -1.75 -6.63 12.06
N SER A 18 -2.61 -7.65 12.13
CA SER A 18 -2.33 -8.93 11.48
C SER A 18 -2.60 -8.82 9.97
N THR A 19 -2.17 -9.81 9.19
CA THR A 19 -2.57 -9.89 7.77
C THR A 19 -4.09 -9.98 7.63
N GLU A 20 -4.75 -10.73 8.52
CA GLU A 20 -6.22 -10.86 8.56
C GLU A 20 -6.91 -9.51 8.85
N ASP A 21 -6.33 -8.68 9.73
CA ASP A 21 -6.85 -7.32 9.96
C ASP A 21 -6.80 -6.48 8.67
N VAL A 22 -5.71 -6.60 7.88
CA VAL A 22 -5.53 -5.89 6.61
C VAL A 22 -6.49 -6.40 5.53
N GLU A 23 -6.64 -7.72 5.39
CA GLU A 23 -7.56 -8.36 4.43
C GLU A 23 -9.04 -8.00 4.67
N ASN A 24 -9.39 -7.69 5.93
CA ASN A 24 -10.74 -7.28 6.32
C ASN A 24 -11.00 -5.77 6.17
N ILE A 25 -10.02 -4.98 5.72
CA ILE A 25 -10.25 -3.56 5.44
C ILE A 25 -11.23 -3.42 4.28
N ARG A 26 -12.21 -2.52 4.45
CA ARG A 26 -13.17 -2.12 3.42
C ARG A 26 -13.15 -0.60 3.30
N ILE A 27 -13.11 -0.11 2.07
CA ILE A 27 -13.08 1.31 1.72
C ILE A 27 -14.34 1.60 0.91
N GLN A 28 -15.27 2.39 1.46
CA GLN A 28 -16.48 2.76 0.72
C GLN A 28 -16.17 3.88 -0.30
N PRO A 29 -17.00 4.04 -1.34
CA PRO A 29 -16.88 5.17 -2.26
C PRO A 29 -16.84 6.51 -1.52
N GLY A 30 -15.83 7.33 -1.80
CA GLY A 30 -15.62 8.63 -1.16
C GLY A 30 -14.89 8.58 0.20
N GLU A 31 -14.53 7.39 0.68
CA GLU A 31 -13.72 7.21 1.88
C GLU A 31 -12.24 6.97 1.54
N SER A 32 -11.39 7.14 2.55
CA SER A 32 -9.96 6.78 2.51
C SER A 32 -9.60 5.96 3.73
N LYS A 33 -8.64 5.04 3.57
CA LYS A 33 -8.00 4.33 4.69
C LYS A 33 -6.51 4.55 4.64
N LEU A 34 -5.92 4.69 5.83
CA LEU A 34 -4.48 4.84 6.02
C LEU A 34 -3.97 3.59 6.73
N ILE A 35 -2.99 2.93 6.13
CA ILE A 35 -2.27 1.81 6.74
C ILE A 35 -0.79 2.19 6.78
N GLY A 36 -0.18 2.10 7.96
CA GLY A 36 1.25 2.33 8.11
C GLY A 36 2.02 1.03 7.96
N PHE A 37 3.18 1.09 7.33
CA PHE A 37 4.15 0.01 7.29
C PHE A 37 5.49 0.54 7.80
N CYS A 38 6.09 -0.13 8.77
CA CYS A 38 7.42 0.24 9.27
C CYS A 38 8.34 -0.96 9.29
N GLY A 39 9.59 -0.71 8.92
CA GLY A 39 10.68 -1.66 9.05
C GLY A 39 11.11 -1.78 10.50
N SER A 40 12.25 -2.44 10.70
CA SER A 40 12.79 -2.64 12.05
C SER A 40 14.11 -1.91 12.20
N ALA A 41 14.11 -0.82 12.97
CA ALA A 41 15.33 -0.09 13.31
C ALA A 41 16.29 -0.95 14.16
N THR A 42 15.78 -1.88 14.97
CA THR A 42 16.60 -2.77 15.79
C THR A 42 17.30 -3.85 14.97
N LEU A 43 16.73 -4.24 13.83
CA LEU A 43 17.28 -5.25 12.93
C LEU A 43 17.96 -4.65 11.69
N ALA A 44 18.02 -3.31 11.57
CA ALA A 44 18.48 -2.63 10.37
C ALA A 44 17.76 -3.18 9.11
N LEU A 45 16.42 -3.20 9.15
CA LEU A 45 15.59 -3.63 8.04
C LEU A 45 14.68 -2.50 7.57
N GLY A 46 14.67 -2.29 6.25
CA GLY A 46 13.71 -1.43 5.56
C GLY A 46 12.31 -2.04 5.52
N ILE A 47 11.52 -1.63 4.53
CA ILE A 47 10.20 -2.20 4.24
C ILE A 47 10.17 -2.75 2.83
N GLU A 48 9.55 -3.91 2.65
CA GLU A 48 9.21 -4.45 1.34
C GLU A 48 7.90 -5.20 1.45
N GLY A 49 6.94 -4.86 0.60
CA GLY A 49 5.62 -5.48 0.66
C GLY A 49 4.81 -5.30 -0.61
N MET A 50 3.69 -6.02 -0.62
CA MET A 50 2.72 -5.99 -1.71
C MET A 50 1.31 -6.13 -1.13
N LEU A 51 0.35 -5.50 -1.77
CA LEU A 51 -1.07 -5.60 -1.45
C LEU A 51 -1.89 -5.52 -2.73
N ASP A 52 -2.88 -6.40 -2.85
CA ASP A 52 -3.86 -6.35 -3.93
C ASP A 52 -5.11 -5.58 -3.45
N LEU A 53 -5.60 -4.66 -4.29
CA LEU A 53 -6.89 -4.00 -4.08
C LEU A 53 -7.96 -4.73 -4.87
N HIS A 54 -9.11 -4.95 -4.23
CA HIS A 54 -10.22 -5.72 -4.76
C HIS A 54 -11.53 -4.92 -4.70
N SER A 55 -12.35 -5.01 -5.75
CA SER A 55 -13.71 -4.45 -5.77
C SER A 55 -14.72 -5.45 -5.19
N SER A 56 -14.43 -6.74 -5.28
CA SER A 56 -15.07 -7.85 -4.58
C SER A 56 -14.04 -8.97 -4.35
N ASP A 57 -14.38 -9.99 -3.56
CA ASP A 57 -13.46 -11.07 -3.19
C ASP A 57 -12.75 -11.73 -4.40
N GLU A 58 -13.39 -11.75 -5.58
CA GLU A 58 -12.85 -12.35 -6.80
C GLU A 58 -12.33 -11.33 -7.83
N ASN A 59 -12.64 -10.03 -7.68
CA ASN A 59 -12.33 -9.01 -8.68
C ASN A 59 -11.21 -8.08 -8.22
N ARG A 60 -9.98 -8.39 -8.65
CA ARG A 60 -8.82 -7.53 -8.37
C ARG A 60 -8.84 -6.28 -9.25
N ILE A 61 -8.70 -5.13 -8.61
CA ILE A 61 -8.54 -3.83 -9.24
C ILE A 61 -7.09 -3.63 -9.68
N THR A 62 -6.12 -3.85 -8.79
CA THR A 62 -4.68 -3.62 -9.05
C THR A 62 -3.82 -4.26 -7.96
N SER A 63 -2.54 -4.47 -8.26
CA SER A 63 -1.50 -4.85 -7.29
C SER A 63 -0.59 -3.64 -7.00
N LEU A 64 -0.38 -3.37 -5.72
CA LEU A 64 0.50 -2.33 -5.19
C LEU A 64 1.75 -2.98 -4.61
N TYR A 65 2.93 -2.57 -5.06
CA TYR A 65 4.21 -2.99 -4.51
C TYR A 65 4.98 -1.78 -3.98
N TRP A 66 5.71 -1.98 -2.87
CA TRP A 66 6.60 -0.97 -2.33
C TRP A 66 7.90 -1.58 -1.79
N ASN A 67 8.96 -0.80 -1.89
CA ASN A 67 10.25 -1.07 -1.27
C ASN A 67 10.86 0.24 -0.77
N GLY A 68 11.15 0.29 0.52
CA GLY A 68 11.89 1.37 1.18
C GLY A 68 13.08 0.76 1.91
N PRO A 69 14.25 0.66 1.26
CA PRO A 69 15.38 -0.08 1.81
C PRO A 69 15.99 0.60 3.03
N GLU A 70 16.80 -0.14 3.80
CA GLU A 70 17.37 0.36 5.06
C GLU A 70 18.36 1.52 4.87
N ASP A 71 19.12 1.49 3.77
CA ASP A 71 20.07 2.54 3.37
C ASP A 71 19.37 3.80 2.82
N ARG A 72 18.04 3.75 2.64
CA ARG A 72 17.17 4.87 2.29
C ARG A 72 17.50 5.52 0.95
N VAL A 73 17.94 4.72 -0.02
CA VAL A 73 18.17 5.14 -1.40
C VAL A 73 17.35 4.25 -2.34
N ASP A 74 16.94 4.78 -3.49
CA ASP A 74 16.16 4.04 -4.49
C ASP A 74 14.84 3.48 -3.92
N ASN A 75 14.05 4.35 -3.27
CA ASN A 75 12.70 3.99 -2.86
C ASN A 75 11.82 3.68 -4.08
N GLN A 76 11.03 2.62 -3.99
CA GLN A 76 10.19 2.14 -5.08
C GLN A 76 8.73 2.05 -4.66
N PHE A 77 7.84 2.47 -5.55
CA PHE A 77 6.42 2.21 -5.47
C PHE A 77 5.89 1.91 -6.86
N HIS A 78 5.19 0.79 -7.02
CA HIS A 78 4.68 0.32 -8.30
C HIS A 78 3.21 -0.04 -8.22
N VAL A 79 2.43 0.50 -9.14
CA VAL A 79 1.07 0.06 -9.44
C VAL A 79 1.14 -0.86 -10.65
N SER A 80 0.56 -2.05 -10.57
CA SER A 80 0.62 -3.05 -11.62
C SER A 80 -0.66 -3.86 -11.73
N SER A 81 -0.79 -4.63 -12.80
CA SER A 81 -1.91 -5.56 -13.01
C SER A 81 -3.29 -4.91 -12.84
N THR A 82 -3.41 -3.64 -13.26
CA THR A 82 -4.65 -2.87 -13.10
C THR A 82 -5.70 -3.33 -14.11
N ASP A 83 -6.92 -3.54 -13.65
CA ASP A 83 -8.10 -3.71 -14.50
C ASP A 83 -8.49 -2.36 -15.12
N HIS A 84 -7.84 -2.04 -16.24
CA HIS A 84 -8.05 -0.80 -16.97
C HIS A 84 -9.39 -0.73 -17.73
N GLU A 85 -10.14 -1.83 -17.80
CA GLU A 85 -11.48 -1.82 -18.41
C GLU A 85 -12.49 -1.14 -17.48
N HIS A 86 -12.35 -1.36 -16.18
CA HIS A 86 -13.32 -0.88 -15.18
C HIS A 86 -12.78 0.20 -14.25
N PHE A 87 -11.45 0.35 -14.12
CA PHE A 87 -10.85 1.24 -13.13
C PHE A 87 -9.69 2.08 -13.68
N THR A 88 -9.58 3.29 -13.15
CA THR A 88 -8.35 4.10 -13.22
C THR A 88 -7.72 4.13 -11.84
N VAL A 89 -6.41 3.85 -11.78
CA VAL A 89 -5.60 3.93 -10.55
C VAL A 89 -4.47 4.91 -10.77
N THR A 90 -4.31 5.85 -9.85
CA THR A 90 -3.18 6.78 -9.82
C THR A 90 -2.52 6.74 -8.45
N ALA A 91 -1.19 6.81 -8.42
CA ALA A 91 -0.43 6.86 -7.18
C ALA A 91 0.52 8.06 -7.16
N SER A 92 0.79 8.61 -5.97
CA SER A 92 1.84 9.59 -5.78
C SER A 92 3.23 8.97 -5.98
N VAL A 93 4.17 9.76 -6.46
CA VAL A 93 5.55 9.33 -6.66
C VAL A 93 6.30 9.42 -5.31
N PRO A 94 6.96 8.34 -4.85
CA PRO A 94 7.78 8.39 -3.64
C PRO A 94 9.01 9.29 -3.82
N PRO A 95 9.60 9.83 -2.74
CA PRO A 95 10.90 10.48 -2.80
C PRO A 95 11.99 9.44 -3.10
N GLU A 96 12.97 9.78 -3.94
CA GLU A 96 14.07 8.89 -4.33
C GLU A 96 14.95 8.47 -3.13
N GLU A 97 15.16 9.39 -2.19
CA GLU A 97 15.99 9.17 -1.00
C GLU A 97 15.21 9.49 0.30
N GLY A 98 15.69 8.93 1.41
CA GLY A 98 15.09 9.08 2.73
C GLY A 98 14.00 8.04 2.98
N VAL A 99 13.08 8.34 3.90
CA VAL A 99 11.95 7.44 4.17
C VAL A 99 10.99 7.43 2.97
N LEU A 100 10.41 6.27 2.65
CA LEU A 100 9.41 6.12 1.58
C LEU A 100 8.26 7.15 1.71
N GLY A 101 7.91 7.51 2.93
CA GLY A 101 6.93 8.56 3.22
C GLY A 101 5.49 8.09 3.00
N ASP A 102 4.60 9.08 2.85
CA ASP A 102 3.18 8.83 2.62
C ASP A 102 2.92 8.65 1.11
N ILE A 103 2.34 7.51 0.74
CA ILE A 103 1.90 7.23 -0.63
C ILE A 103 0.38 7.30 -0.70
N SER A 104 -0.13 8.17 -1.57
CA SER A 104 -1.56 8.26 -1.87
C SER A 104 -1.85 7.42 -3.11
N VAL A 105 -2.89 6.58 -3.03
CA VAL A 105 -3.42 5.81 -4.15
C VAL A 105 -4.88 6.17 -4.32
N ASP A 106 -5.21 6.75 -5.47
CA ASP A 106 -6.57 7.09 -5.86
C ASP A 106 -7.10 6.04 -6.84
N VAL A 107 -8.29 5.51 -6.55
CA VAL A 107 -8.99 4.54 -7.39
C VAL A 107 -10.32 5.14 -7.83
N ARG A 108 -10.61 5.07 -9.13
CA ARG A 108 -11.87 5.56 -9.72
C ARG A 108 -12.49 4.50 -10.60
N SER A 109 -13.78 4.22 -10.41
CA SER A 109 -14.55 3.42 -11.37
C SER A 109 -14.75 4.20 -12.67
N ILE A 110 -14.53 3.55 -13.80
CA ILE A 110 -14.88 4.06 -15.11
C ILE A 110 -16.36 3.68 -15.31
N SER A 111 -17.27 4.63 -15.08
CA SER A 111 -18.67 4.40 -15.41
C SER A 111 -18.82 4.34 -16.93
N GLU A 112 -19.49 3.31 -17.45
CA GLU A 112 -19.99 3.33 -18.82
C GLU A 112 -20.88 4.58 -18.99
N SER A 113 -20.58 5.35 -20.03
CA SER A 113 -21.30 6.59 -20.38
C SER A 113 -22.66 6.31 -21.01
#